data_AF-A0A4P9Z0B5-F1
#
_entry.id   AF-A0A4P9Z0B5-F1
#
_cell.length_a   1.000
_cell.length_b   1.000
_cell.length_c   1.000
_cell.angle_alpha   90.00
_cell.angle_beta   90.00
_cell.angle_gamma   90.00
#
_symmetry.space_group_name_H-M   'P 1'
#
loop_
_entity.id
_entity.type
_entity.pdbx_description
1 polymer ?
#
loop_
_entity_poly.entity_id
_entity_poly.type
_entity_poly.pdbx_seq_one_letter_code
_entity_poly.pdbx_strand_id
1 'polypeptide(L)'
;MPIIDYSNPDKVAWTKNATTLWDIPLHPLGEINYLDYFVGLAGGMKEQRAKLFAIEQASIMLTAMVYLFAYNFVISSKMVMMRPLALSSWCCLLPSVAGLIAGIMSALVTLGLLFNCRIVIWTIGFGTGIALVCNSTILLQKSYIVLNRKRWILYVSVPLIVLQFSYPFAVMFYTYATIDAHLGCMLNFPYGFIWYWAIINAPLSTFFSVVFCRVCFKQYRQYGSDTWRQLAQDGIQTVVLALLCNIFYGVLIVLQPPGLNTDHFFIMDCHCQSMRNKQRQTSSYIRKTLGSALKKAKTIFKRA
;
A
#
# COMPACT_ATOMS: atom_id res chain seq x y z
N MET A 1 9.21 -12.60 5.70
CA MET A 1 8.02 -13.45 5.71
C MET A 1 8.54 -14.86 5.56
N PRO A 2 8.55 -15.63 6.65
CA PRO A 2 8.87 -17.05 6.53
C PRO A 2 7.80 -17.70 5.63
N ILE A 3 8.25 -18.37 4.57
CA ILE A 3 7.36 -19.23 3.78
C ILE A 3 7.02 -20.43 4.65
N ILE A 4 5.73 -20.69 4.81
CA ILE A 4 5.28 -21.90 5.47
C ILE A 4 5.44 -23.04 4.48
N ASP A 5 6.25 -24.02 4.87
CA ASP A 5 6.28 -25.30 4.20
C ASP A 5 5.20 -26.20 4.78
N TYR A 6 4.03 -26.20 4.13
CA TYR A 6 2.90 -27.07 4.52
C TYR A 6 3.21 -28.56 4.30
N SER A 7 4.28 -28.90 3.59
CA SER A 7 4.71 -30.30 3.44
C SER A 7 5.43 -30.82 4.69
N ASN A 8 5.89 -29.93 5.58
CA ASN A 8 6.56 -30.31 6.81
C ASN A 8 5.52 -30.53 7.95
N PRO A 9 5.30 -31.77 8.40
CA PRO A 9 4.28 -32.09 9.40
C PRO A 9 4.55 -31.42 10.76
N ASP A 10 5.80 -31.13 11.11
CA ASP A 10 6.15 -30.49 12.39
C ASP A 10 5.65 -29.05 12.43
N LYS A 11 5.71 -28.35 11.29
CA LYS A 11 5.21 -26.97 11.16
C LYS A 11 3.69 -26.90 11.07
N VAL A 12 3.02 -28.00 10.76
CA VAL A 12 1.56 -28.07 10.58
C VAL A 12 0.88 -28.82 11.73
N ALA A 13 1.62 -29.47 12.62
CA ALA A 13 1.06 -30.27 13.71
C ALA A 13 0.06 -29.50 14.60
N TRP A 14 0.28 -28.19 14.76
CA TRP A 14 -0.61 -27.32 15.53
C TRP A 14 -2.02 -27.21 14.95
N THR A 15 -2.22 -27.40 13.63
CA THR A 15 -3.53 -27.22 12.99
C THR A 15 -4.54 -28.27 13.44
N LYS A 16 -4.08 -29.47 13.84
CA LYS A 16 -4.96 -30.57 14.27
C LYS A 16 -5.71 -30.27 15.57
N ASN A 17 -5.12 -29.44 16.43
CA ASN A 17 -5.67 -29.09 17.75
C ASN A 17 -6.07 -27.60 17.82
N ALA A 18 -6.03 -26.89 16.69
CA ALA A 18 -6.32 -25.47 16.65
C ALA A 18 -7.82 -25.20 16.82
N THR A 19 -8.17 -24.13 17.52
CA THR A 19 -9.53 -23.60 17.48
C THR A 19 -9.80 -23.06 16.08
N THR A 20 -10.97 -23.31 15.53
CA THR A 20 -11.35 -22.87 14.19
C THR A 20 -12.40 -21.77 14.28
N LEU A 21 -12.22 -20.69 13.51
CA LEU A 21 -13.24 -19.65 13.32
C LEU A 21 -13.53 -19.53 11.83
N TRP A 22 -14.76 -19.81 11.40
CA TRP A 22 -15.15 -19.88 9.98
C TRP A 22 -14.27 -20.83 9.16
N ASP A 23 -13.98 -22.01 9.72
CA ASP A 23 -13.07 -23.01 9.14
C ASP A 23 -11.61 -22.56 8.96
N ILE A 24 -11.23 -21.42 9.53
CA ILE A 24 -9.84 -20.93 9.53
C ILE A 24 -9.17 -21.39 10.83
N PRO A 25 -8.07 -22.17 10.77
CA PRO A 25 -7.35 -22.61 11.96
C PRO A 25 -6.64 -21.43 12.61
N LEU A 26 -6.92 -21.21 13.90
CA LEU A 26 -6.34 -20.13 14.69
C LEU A 26 -5.07 -20.62 15.38
N HIS A 27 -3.96 -19.96 15.07
CA HIS A 27 -2.70 -20.25 15.74
C HIS A 27 -2.75 -19.68 17.17
N PRO A 28 -2.46 -20.46 18.22
CA PRO A 28 -2.59 -20.00 19.62
C PRO A 28 -1.75 -18.74 19.90
N LEU A 29 -0.53 -18.67 19.36
CA LEU A 29 0.33 -17.49 19.48
C LEU A 29 -0.21 -16.22 18.79
N GLY A 30 -1.16 -16.34 17.85
CA GLY A 30 -1.79 -15.18 17.21
C GLY A 30 -2.94 -14.59 18.03
N GLU A 31 -3.46 -15.37 18.99
CA GLU A 31 -4.62 -15.03 19.83
C GLU A 31 -4.25 -14.56 21.23
N ILE A 32 -2.99 -14.74 21.65
CA ILE A 32 -2.51 -14.19 22.92
C ILE A 32 -2.26 -12.69 22.80
N ASN A 33 -2.53 -11.96 23.88
CA ASN A 33 -2.18 -10.55 23.97
C ASN A 33 -0.64 -10.43 23.97
N TYR A 34 -0.16 -9.34 23.38
CA TYR A 34 1.25 -9.02 23.32
C TYR A 34 1.87 -8.95 24.72
N LEU A 35 1.18 -8.36 25.71
CA LEU A 35 1.69 -8.32 27.09
C LEU A 35 1.81 -9.72 27.72
N ASP A 36 0.80 -10.57 27.52
CA ASP A 36 0.78 -11.92 28.06
C ASP A 36 1.89 -12.79 27.45
N TYR A 37 2.22 -12.59 26.17
CA TYR A 37 3.36 -13.25 25.53
C TYR A 37 4.70 -12.86 26.19
N PHE A 38 4.84 -11.60 26.61
CA PHE A 38 6.05 -11.10 27.25
C PHE A 38 6.19 -11.58 28.70
N VAL A 39 5.08 -11.59 29.44
CA VAL A 39 5.06 -12.02 30.85
C VAL A 39 5.11 -13.55 30.97
N GLY A 40 4.46 -14.27 30.06
CA GLY A 40 4.26 -15.72 30.17
C GLY A 40 5.46 -16.59 29.80
N LEU A 41 6.39 -16.11 28.96
CA LEU A 41 7.58 -16.89 28.60
C LEU A 41 8.76 -16.57 29.53
N ALA A 42 9.04 -17.49 30.45
CA ALA A 42 10.30 -17.53 31.20
C ALA A 42 11.48 -17.85 30.26
N GLY A 43 11.94 -16.83 29.54
CA GLY A 43 13.11 -16.89 28.67
C GLY A 43 14.38 -16.41 29.35
N GLY A 44 15.54 -16.81 28.85
CA GLY A 44 16.82 -16.27 29.32
C GLY A 44 16.97 -14.77 29.01
N MET A 45 17.86 -14.08 29.73
CA MET A 45 18.12 -12.63 29.56
C MET A 45 18.40 -12.22 28.10
N LYS A 46 19.01 -13.09 27.30
CA LYS A 46 19.28 -12.84 25.87
C LYS A 46 18.00 -12.74 25.04
N GLU A 47 17.02 -13.59 25.32
CA GLU A 47 15.74 -13.61 24.62
C GLU A 47 14.91 -12.37 24.99
N GLN A 48 14.90 -12.00 26.28
CA GLN A 48 14.22 -10.78 26.74
C GLN A 48 14.79 -9.51 26.08
N ARG A 49 16.12 -9.42 25.92
CA ARG A 49 16.74 -8.29 25.20
C ARG A 49 16.34 -8.26 23.73
N ALA A 50 16.29 -9.41 23.06
CA ALA A 50 15.84 -9.48 21.67
C ALA A 50 14.39 -9.02 21.51
N LYS A 51 13.52 -9.45 22.43
CA LYS A 51 12.11 -9.04 22.48
C LYS A 51 11.95 -7.53 22.71
N LEU A 52 12.73 -6.95 23.63
CA LEU A 52 12.71 -5.50 23.88
C LEU A 52 13.15 -4.70 22.66
N PHE A 53 14.23 -5.14 21.99
CA PHE A 53 14.70 -4.49 20.77
C PHE A 53 13.66 -4.53 19.64
N ALA A 54 12.96 -5.67 19.49
CA ALA A 54 11.87 -5.82 18.53
C ALA A 54 10.73 -4.82 18.79
N ILE A 55 10.33 -4.63 20.06
CA ILE A 55 9.30 -3.65 20.45
C ILE A 55 9.76 -2.24 20.11
N GLU A 56 10.97 -1.87 20.50
CA GLU A 56 11.49 -0.51 20.27
C GLU A 56 11.53 -0.20 18.77
N GLN A 57 12.01 -1.14 17.96
CA GLN A 57 12.03 -1.01 16.50
C GLN A 57 10.61 -0.87 15.93
N ALA A 58 9.67 -1.72 16.36
CA ALA A 58 8.28 -1.66 15.92
C ALA A 58 7.61 -0.34 16.33
N SER A 59 7.87 0.15 17.54
CA SER A 59 7.33 1.41 18.07
C SER A 59 7.82 2.63 17.26
N ILE A 60 9.11 2.67 16.91
CA ILE A 60 9.67 3.72 16.06
C ILE A 60 9.02 3.70 14.67
N MET A 61 8.94 2.52 14.05
CA MET A 61 8.32 2.36 12.72
C MET A 61 6.84 2.77 12.74
N LEU A 62 6.12 2.33 13.77
CA LEU A 62 4.71 2.63 13.94
C LEU A 62 4.47 4.14 14.14
N THR A 63 5.29 4.78 14.98
CA THR A 63 5.22 6.23 15.19
C THR A 63 5.41 6.99 13.88
N ALA A 64 6.40 6.59 13.07
CA ALA A 64 6.63 7.19 11.75
C ALA A 64 5.45 6.96 10.80
N MET A 65 4.88 5.75 10.77
CA MET A 65 3.70 5.44 9.95
C MET A 65 2.47 6.28 10.35
N VAL A 66 2.15 6.34 11.65
CA VAL A 66 1.01 7.11 12.18
C VAL A 66 1.17 8.57 11.81
N TYR A 67 2.36 9.14 11.99
CA TYR A 67 2.65 10.53 11.60
C TYR A 67 2.41 10.76 10.10
N LEU A 68 2.93 9.88 9.24
CA LEU A 68 2.75 9.98 7.79
C LEU A 68 1.26 9.88 7.38
N PHE A 69 0.51 8.95 7.97
CA PHE A 69 -0.92 8.80 7.68
C PHE A 69 -1.76 9.96 8.23
N ALA A 70 -1.44 10.47 9.42
CA ALA A 70 -2.08 11.66 9.97
C ALA A 70 -1.84 12.89 9.07
N TYR A 71 -0.61 13.09 8.60
CA TYR A 71 -0.28 14.16 7.65
C TYR A 71 -1.06 14.02 6.34
N ASN A 72 -1.10 12.81 5.77
CA ASN A 72 -1.86 12.51 4.56
C ASN A 72 -3.37 12.69 4.76
N PHE A 73 -3.90 12.35 5.94
CA PHE A 73 -5.30 12.54 6.31
C PHE A 73 -5.67 14.03 6.36
N VAL A 74 -4.84 14.87 6.99
CA VAL A 74 -5.08 16.32 7.04
C VAL A 74 -5.13 16.92 5.64
N ILE A 75 -4.19 16.54 4.76
CA ILE A 75 -4.17 17.12 3.41
C ILE A 75 -5.31 16.57 2.55
N SER A 76 -5.56 15.26 2.57
CA SER A 76 -6.64 14.67 1.80
C SER A 76 -8.02 15.18 2.24
N SER A 77 -8.23 15.41 3.53
CA SER A 77 -9.44 16.05 4.07
C SER A 77 -9.62 17.45 3.49
N LYS A 78 -8.56 18.29 3.50
CA LYS A 78 -8.60 19.61 2.86
C LYS A 78 -8.92 19.51 1.36
N MET A 79 -8.38 18.52 0.65
CA MET A 79 -8.68 18.31 -0.77
C MET A 79 -10.13 17.90 -1.02
N VAL A 80 -10.73 17.07 -0.16
CA VAL A 80 -12.14 16.68 -0.23
C VAL A 80 -13.04 17.88 0.08
N MET A 81 -12.75 18.65 1.13
CA MET A 81 -13.52 19.85 1.49
C MET A 81 -13.53 20.89 0.36
N MET A 82 -12.40 21.10 -0.32
CA MET A 82 -12.34 22.04 -1.44
C MET A 82 -13.06 21.54 -2.71
N ARG A 83 -13.16 20.22 -2.90
CA ARG A 83 -13.69 19.59 -4.13
C ARG A 83 -14.39 18.25 -3.82
N PRO A 84 -15.59 18.27 -3.22
CA PRO A 84 -16.25 17.05 -2.75
C PRO A 84 -16.70 16.13 -3.89
N LEU A 85 -16.90 16.66 -5.11
CA LEU A 85 -17.28 15.86 -6.28
C LEU A 85 -16.08 15.21 -6.99
N ALA A 86 -14.84 15.47 -6.55
CA ALA A 86 -13.65 14.90 -7.17
C ALA A 86 -13.34 13.52 -6.57
N LEU A 87 -13.61 12.46 -7.33
CA LEU A 87 -13.36 11.07 -6.92
C LEU A 87 -11.91 10.81 -6.49
N SER A 88 -10.94 11.49 -7.10
CA SER A 88 -9.52 11.40 -6.71
C SER A 88 -9.27 11.85 -5.27
N SER A 89 -10.01 12.85 -4.77
CA SER A 89 -9.85 13.34 -3.41
C SER A 89 -10.31 12.28 -2.40
N TRP A 90 -11.45 11.63 -2.66
CA TRP A 90 -11.96 10.52 -1.84
C TRP A 90 -11.03 9.31 -1.86
N CYS A 91 -10.50 8.94 -3.04
CA CYS A 91 -9.51 7.86 -3.16
C CYS A 91 -8.19 8.18 -2.42
N CYS A 92 -7.89 9.44 -2.12
CA CYS A 92 -6.75 9.79 -1.26
C CYS A 92 -7.13 9.76 0.23
N LEU A 93 -8.37 10.12 0.56
CA LEU A 93 -8.87 10.15 1.93
C LEU A 93 -9.03 8.73 2.50
N LEU A 94 -9.69 7.83 1.77
CA LEU A 94 -10.00 6.48 2.27
C LEU A 94 -8.75 5.70 2.73
N PRO A 95 -7.65 5.61 1.95
CA PRO A 95 -6.44 4.93 2.41
C PRO A 95 -5.76 5.64 3.59
N SER A 96 -5.85 6.97 3.67
CA SER A 96 -5.27 7.71 4.79
C SER A 96 -6.01 7.47 6.11
N VAL A 97 -7.35 7.36 6.05
CA VAL A 97 -8.19 6.99 7.19
C VAL A 97 -7.90 5.54 7.59
N ALA A 98 -7.88 4.62 6.63
CA ALA A 98 -7.60 3.20 6.92
C ALA A 98 -6.20 3.00 7.53
N GLY A 99 -5.18 3.69 7.01
CA GLY A 99 -3.83 3.66 7.56
C GLY A 99 -3.73 4.27 8.96
N LEU A 100 -4.48 5.35 9.23
CA LEU A 100 -4.55 5.95 10.57
C LEU A 100 -5.22 5.00 11.57
N ILE A 101 -6.33 4.36 11.19
CA ILE A 101 -7.00 3.34 12.02
C ILE A 101 -6.05 2.17 12.30
N ALA A 102 -5.38 1.64 11.26
CA ALA A 102 -4.41 0.55 11.42
C ALA A 102 -3.25 0.96 12.35
N GLY A 103 -2.75 2.19 12.23
CA GLY A 103 -1.70 2.72 13.09
C GLY A 103 -2.12 2.88 14.55
N ILE A 104 -3.34 3.41 14.80
CA ILE A 104 -3.90 3.50 16.16
C ILE A 104 -4.08 2.10 16.76
N MET A 105 -4.68 1.17 16.02
CA MET A 105 -4.88 -0.21 16.49
C MET A 105 -3.53 -0.87 16.83
N SER A 106 -2.53 -0.73 15.97
CA SER A 106 -1.18 -1.27 16.22
C SER A 106 -0.53 -0.64 17.46
N ALA A 107 -0.80 0.65 17.74
CA ALA A 107 -0.27 1.33 18.92
C ALA A 107 -0.92 0.79 20.19
N LEU A 108 -2.24 0.58 20.16
CA LEU A 108 -2.96 -0.03 21.28
C LEU A 108 -2.45 -1.45 21.58
N VAL A 109 -2.12 -2.23 20.55
CA VAL A 109 -1.55 -3.59 20.71
C VAL A 109 -0.15 -3.53 21.30
N THR A 110 0.68 -2.59 20.85
CA THR A 110 2.03 -2.38 21.40
C THR A 110 1.99 -1.97 22.87
N LEU A 111 0.94 -1.25 23.29
CA LEU A 111 0.68 -0.91 24.69
C LEU A 111 0.15 -2.10 25.52
N GLY A 112 -0.06 -3.27 24.92
CA GLY A 112 -0.58 -4.45 25.61
C GLY A 112 -2.08 -4.38 25.91
N LEU A 113 -2.82 -3.47 25.25
CA LEU A 113 -4.28 -3.41 25.36
C LEU A 113 -4.91 -4.58 24.59
N LEU A 114 -6.16 -4.91 24.94
CA LEU A 114 -7.02 -6.09 24.63
C LEU A 114 -7.07 -6.66 23.19
N PHE A 115 -6.19 -6.28 22.28
CA PHE A 115 -6.22 -6.67 20.87
C PHE A 115 -5.21 -7.77 20.56
N ASN A 116 -5.69 -8.79 19.86
CA ASN A 116 -4.86 -9.89 19.36
C ASN A 116 -4.09 -9.47 18.10
N CYS A 117 -2.92 -10.06 17.88
CA CYS A 117 -2.10 -9.86 16.69
C CYS A 117 -2.89 -10.10 15.38
N ARG A 118 -3.84 -11.06 15.39
CA ARG A 118 -4.77 -11.29 14.28
C ARG A 118 -5.57 -10.05 13.86
N ILE A 119 -6.13 -9.30 14.82
CA ILE A 119 -6.97 -8.13 14.52
C ILE A 119 -6.14 -7.05 13.82
N VAL A 120 -4.90 -6.86 14.27
CA VAL A 120 -3.95 -5.92 13.66
C VAL A 120 -3.67 -6.29 12.22
N ILE A 121 -3.31 -7.55 11.99
CA ILE A 121 -3.01 -8.08 10.66
C ILE A 121 -4.21 -7.93 9.72
N TRP A 122 -5.41 -8.28 10.17
CA TRP A 122 -6.61 -8.10 9.36
C TRP A 122 -6.85 -6.64 9.03
N THR A 123 -6.72 -5.74 10.02
CA THR A 123 -6.88 -4.29 9.82
C THR A 123 -5.89 -3.76 8.80
N ILE A 124 -4.62 -4.18 8.87
CA ILE A 124 -3.57 -3.83 7.89
C ILE A 124 -3.90 -4.40 6.51
N GLY A 125 -4.35 -5.66 6.43
CA GLY A 125 -4.75 -6.32 5.19
C GLY A 125 -5.89 -5.58 4.48
N PHE A 126 -6.94 -5.21 5.21
CA PHE A 126 -8.05 -4.39 4.70
C PHE A 126 -7.59 -2.99 4.27
N GLY A 127 -6.79 -2.31 5.10
CA GLY A 127 -6.25 -0.99 4.77
C GLY A 127 -5.41 -1.02 3.49
N THR A 128 -4.58 -2.05 3.32
CA THR A 128 -3.78 -2.27 2.12
C THR A 128 -4.67 -2.55 0.90
N GLY A 129 -5.71 -3.38 1.03
CA GLY A 129 -6.67 -3.63 -0.03
C GLY A 129 -7.39 -2.35 -0.50
N ILE A 130 -7.86 -1.53 0.44
CA ILE A 130 -8.48 -0.23 0.16
C ILE A 130 -7.49 0.69 -0.58
N ALA A 131 -6.24 0.75 -0.11
CA ALA A 131 -5.19 1.54 -0.75
C ALA A 131 -4.94 1.10 -2.20
N LEU A 132 -4.82 -0.21 -2.45
CA LEU A 132 -4.61 -0.76 -3.80
C LEU A 132 -5.74 -0.36 -4.75
N VAL A 133 -7.00 -0.58 -4.35
CA VAL A 133 -8.17 -0.23 -5.16
C VAL A 133 -8.21 1.28 -5.43
N CYS A 134 -7.98 2.11 -4.42
CA CYS A 134 -8.00 3.56 -4.56
C CYS A 134 -6.91 4.05 -5.52
N ASN A 135 -5.69 3.52 -5.42
CA ASN A 135 -4.58 3.84 -6.31
C ASN A 135 -4.90 3.47 -7.76
N SER A 136 -5.41 2.26 -7.97
CA SER A 136 -5.85 1.76 -9.27
C SER A 136 -6.96 2.61 -9.87
N THR A 137 -7.92 3.04 -9.06
CA THR A 137 -9.02 3.89 -9.49
C THR A 137 -8.54 5.27 -9.92
N ILE A 138 -7.55 5.86 -9.23
CA ILE A 138 -6.93 7.13 -9.64
C ILE A 138 -6.20 6.97 -10.99
N LEU A 139 -5.49 5.86 -11.19
CA LEU A 139 -4.82 5.57 -12.46
C LEU A 139 -5.83 5.37 -13.60
N LEU A 140 -6.95 4.69 -13.31
CA LEU A 140 -8.06 4.52 -14.23
C LEU A 140 -8.66 5.88 -14.63
N GLN A 141 -8.94 6.76 -13.67
CA GLN A 141 -9.49 8.08 -13.95
C GLN A 141 -8.56 8.89 -14.86
N LYS A 142 -7.25 8.88 -14.60
CA LYS A 142 -6.25 9.60 -15.40
C LYS A 142 -6.15 9.02 -16.82
N SER A 143 -6.02 7.70 -16.94
CA SER A 143 -5.91 7.03 -18.24
C SER A 143 -7.18 7.21 -19.08
N TYR A 144 -8.37 7.17 -18.45
CA TYR A 144 -9.65 7.41 -19.11
C TYR A 144 -9.76 8.81 -19.71
N ILE A 145 -9.33 9.85 -18.98
CA ILE A 145 -9.31 11.23 -19.48
C ILE A 145 -8.33 11.36 -20.66
N VAL A 146 -7.14 10.80 -20.52
CA VAL A 146 -6.06 10.89 -21.52
C VAL A 146 -6.42 10.17 -22.82
N LEU A 147 -7.12 9.04 -22.76
CA LEU A 147 -7.56 8.28 -23.93
C LEU A 147 -8.88 8.77 -24.51
N ASN A 148 -9.25 10.02 -24.26
CA ASN A 148 -10.47 10.66 -24.78
C ASN A 148 -11.75 9.87 -24.43
N ARG A 149 -11.85 9.41 -23.18
CA ARG A 149 -13.06 8.77 -22.61
C ARG A 149 -13.52 7.50 -23.34
N LYS A 150 -12.58 6.73 -23.89
CA LYS A 150 -12.89 5.45 -24.52
C LYS A 150 -13.41 4.43 -23.50
N ARG A 151 -14.65 3.95 -23.69
CA ARG A 151 -15.33 3.02 -22.76
C ARG A 151 -14.63 1.67 -22.59
N TRP A 152 -13.90 1.19 -23.61
CA TRP A 152 -13.21 -0.12 -23.55
C TRP A 152 -12.23 -0.24 -22.37
N ILE A 153 -11.60 0.87 -21.95
CA ILE A 153 -10.66 0.89 -20.82
C ILE A 153 -11.38 0.53 -19.52
N LEU A 154 -12.62 0.99 -19.35
CA LEU A 154 -13.43 0.68 -18.17
C LEU A 154 -13.77 -0.81 -18.15
N TYR A 155 -14.19 -1.39 -19.28
CA TYR A 155 -14.51 -2.82 -19.37
C TYR A 155 -13.33 -3.73 -19.04
N VAL A 156 -12.10 -3.32 -19.39
CA VAL A 156 -10.89 -4.11 -19.06
C VAL A 156 -10.42 -3.84 -17.62
N SER A 157 -10.43 -2.59 -17.17
CA SER A 157 -9.85 -2.22 -15.88
C SER A 157 -10.75 -2.57 -14.69
N VAL A 158 -12.08 -2.47 -14.84
CA VAL A 158 -13.01 -2.72 -13.74
C VAL A 158 -12.90 -4.17 -13.22
N PRO A 159 -12.92 -5.22 -14.06
CA PRO A 159 -12.71 -6.59 -13.59
C PRO A 159 -11.37 -6.78 -12.88
N LEU A 160 -10.30 -6.16 -13.39
CA LEU A 160 -8.98 -6.22 -12.75
C LEU A 160 -8.95 -5.50 -11.38
N ILE A 161 -9.67 -4.39 -11.22
CA ILE A 161 -9.82 -3.70 -9.93
C ILE A 161 -10.69 -4.53 -8.97
N VAL A 162 -11.77 -5.14 -9.46
CA VAL A 162 -12.60 -6.06 -8.66
C VAL A 162 -11.78 -7.24 -8.18
N LEU A 163 -10.88 -7.77 -9.01
CA LEU A 163 -9.95 -8.81 -8.59
C LEU A 163 -9.04 -8.34 -7.44
N GLN A 164 -8.62 -7.07 -7.40
CA GLN A 164 -7.84 -6.53 -6.28
C GLN A 164 -8.60 -6.51 -4.95
N PHE A 165 -9.93 -6.40 -4.97
CA PHE A 165 -10.74 -6.51 -3.74
C PHE A 165 -10.67 -7.89 -3.09
N SER A 166 -10.27 -8.94 -3.83
CA SER A 166 -10.11 -10.27 -3.25
C SER A 166 -8.89 -10.40 -2.34
N TYR A 167 -7.91 -9.48 -2.43
CA TYR A 167 -6.70 -9.49 -1.61
C TYR A 167 -6.93 -9.56 -0.09
N PRO A 168 -7.70 -8.65 0.54
CA PRO A 168 -7.93 -8.71 1.99
C PRO A 168 -8.63 -10.00 2.44
N PHE A 169 -9.53 -10.54 1.61
CA PHE A 169 -10.17 -11.83 1.89
C PHE A 169 -9.15 -12.96 1.81
N ALA A 170 -8.27 -12.96 0.80
CA ALA A 170 -7.22 -13.96 0.73
C ALA A 170 -6.25 -13.88 1.92
N VAL A 171 -5.91 -12.68 2.40
CA VAL A 171 -5.15 -12.52 3.64
C VAL A 171 -5.92 -13.17 4.79
N MET A 172 -7.21 -12.87 4.96
CA MET A 172 -8.00 -13.43 6.06
C MET A 172 -8.08 -14.96 6.05
N PHE A 173 -8.28 -15.59 4.88
CA PHE A 173 -8.52 -17.04 4.78
C PHE A 173 -7.25 -17.89 4.67
N TYR A 174 -6.19 -17.39 4.03
CA TYR A 174 -5.00 -18.21 3.71
C TYR A 174 -3.83 -17.96 4.64
N THR A 175 -3.96 -17.08 5.64
CA THR A 175 -2.83 -16.66 6.47
C THR A 175 -3.15 -16.81 7.94
N TYR A 176 -2.12 -16.99 8.75
CA TYR A 176 -2.26 -17.01 10.20
C TYR A 176 -1.21 -16.11 10.85
N ALA A 177 -1.61 -15.53 11.97
CA ALA A 177 -0.81 -14.63 12.77
C ALA A 177 -0.01 -15.43 13.82
N THR A 178 1.26 -15.09 14.02
CA THR A 178 2.05 -15.58 15.14
C THR A 178 2.83 -14.44 15.76
N ILE A 179 3.17 -14.54 17.04
CA ILE A 179 4.10 -13.62 17.67
C ILE A 179 5.50 -14.26 17.66
N ASP A 180 6.46 -13.54 17.11
CA ASP A 180 7.88 -13.89 17.06
C ASP A 180 8.68 -12.98 18.01
N ALA A 181 9.73 -13.52 18.63
CA ALA A 181 10.54 -12.78 19.59
C ALA A 181 11.36 -11.64 18.98
N HIS A 182 11.68 -11.70 17.69
CA HIS A 182 12.53 -10.72 17.02
C HIS A 182 11.76 -9.66 16.24
N LEU A 183 10.54 -9.98 15.81
CA LEU A 183 9.76 -9.13 14.91
C LEU A 183 8.37 -8.79 15.44
N GLY A 184 7.97 -9.38 16.58
CA GLY A 184 6.66 -9.16 17.16
C GLY A 184 5.57 -9.87 16.36
N CYS A 185 4.51 -9.15 15.98
CA CYS A 185 3.39 -9.73 15.26
C CYS A 185 3.77 -10.04 13.80
N MET A 186 3.93 -11.33 13.49
CA MET A 186 4.24 -11.84 12.16
C MET A 186 3.01 -12.41 11.48
N LEU A 187 3.00 -12.24 10.16
CA LEU A 187 2.04 -12.88 9.28
C LEU A 187 2.73 -13.96 8.45
N ASN A 188 2.25 -15.20 8.58
CA ASN A 188 2.77 -16.34 7.87
C ASN A 188 1.88 -16.64 6.67
N PHE A 189 2.49 -16.80 5.49
CA PHE A 189 1.79 -17.01 4.23
C PHE A 189 2.23 -18.31 3.55
N PRO A 190 1.31 -19.01 2.86
CA PRO A 190 1.68 -20.07 1.93
C PRO A 190 2.48 -19.49 0.76
N TYR A 191 3.38 -20.31 0.20
CA TYR A 191 4.16 -19.95 -0.99
C TYR A 191 3.26 -19.47 -2.15
N GLY A 192 2.11 -20.13 -2.35
CA GLY A 192 1.13 -19.74 -3.38
C GLY A 192 0.57 -18.33 -3.23
N PHE A 193 0.60 -17.75 -2.02
CA PHE A 193 0.10 -16.40 -1.77
C PHE A 193 0.92 -15.33 -2.49
N ILE A 194 2.24 -15.53 -2.61
CA ILE A 194 3.13 -14.59 -3.32
C ILE A 194 2.75 -14.52 -4.80
N TRP A 195 2.52 -15.67 -5.41
CA TRP A 195 2.08 -15.77 -6.80
C TRP A 195 0.68 -15.18 -6.98
N TYR A 196 -0.24 -15.46 -6.07
CA TYR A 196 -1.56 -14.85 -6.06
C TYR A 196 -1.48 -13.32 -6.00
N TRP A 197 -0.67 -12.76 -5.09
CA TRP A 197 -0.46 -11.32 -4.98
C TRP A 197 0.13 -10.73 -6.28
N ALA A 198 1.10 -11.41 -6.89
CA ALA A 198 1.69 -11.00 -8.17
C ALA A 198 0.65 -11.04 -9.31
N ILE A 199 -0.15 -12.09 -9.41
CA ILE A 199 -1.21 -12.23 -10.43
C ILE A 199 -2.29 -11.17 -10.27
N ILE A 200 -2.59 -10.72 -9.06
CA ILE A 200 -3.57 -9.66 -8.84
C ILE A 200 -3.03 -8.28 -9.21
N ASN A 201 -1.76 -7.99 -8.89
CA ASN A 201 -1.21 -6.65 -9.01
C ASN A 201 -0.49 -6.39 -10.35
N ALA A 202 0.18 -7.41 -10.90
CA ALA A 202 0.99 -7.27 -12.10
C ALA A 202 0.17 -6.98 -13.37
N PRO A 203 -0.97 -7.65 -13.65
CA PRO A 203 -1.73 -7.39 -14.87
C PRO A 203 -2.27 -5.97 -14.93
N LEU A 204 -2.79 -5.46 -13.81
CA LEU A 204 -3.32 -4.11 -13.76
C LEU A 204 -2.22 -3.05 -13.90
N SER A 205 -1.10 -3.25 -13.20
CA SER A 205 0.07 -2.37 -13.33
C SER A 205 0.60 -2.38 -14.76
N THR A 206 0.77 -3.56 -15.36
CA THR A 206 1.24 -3.74 -16.74
C THR A 206 0.27 -3.09 -17.74
N PHE A 207 -1.03 -3.30 -17.56
CA PHE A 207 -2.07 -2.71 -18.41
C PHE A 207 -1.99 -1.18 -18.42
N PHE A 208 -1.97 -0.54 -17.25
CA PHE A 208 -1.84 0.92 -17.18
C PHE A 208 -0.52 1.39 -17.77
N SER A 209 0.56 0.64 -17.59
CA SER A 209 1.87 0.97 -18.13
C SER A 209 1.89 0.98 -19.65
N VAL A 210 1.31 -0.04 -20.28
CA VAL A 210 1.18 -0.12 -21.74
C VAL A 210 0.33 1.05 -22.26
N VAL A 211 -0.78 1.35 -21.58
CA VAL A 211 -1.63 2.51 -21.90
C VAL A 211 -0.84 3.82 -21.82
N PHE A 212 -0.11 4.04 -20.73
CA PHE A 212 0.71 5.24 -20.55
C PHE A 212 1.83 5.33 -21.58
N CYS A 213 2.54 4.24 -21.87
CA CYS A 213 3.60 4.20 -22.88
C CYS A 213 3.05 4.59 -24.27
N ARG A 214 1.88 4.04 -24.64
CA ARG A 214 1.23 4.36 -25.92
C ARG A 214 0.84 5.84 -26.00
N VAL A 215 0.30 6.40 -24.93
CA VAL A 215 -0.03 7.83 -24.86
C VAL A 215 1.24 8.67 -25.00
N CYS A 216 2.28 8.32 -24.25
CA CYS A 216 3.53 9.06 -24.25
C CYS A 216 4.15 9.06 -25.64
N PHE A 217 4.20 7.91 -26.30
CA PHE A 217 4.69 7.78 -27.66
C PHE A 217 3.89 8.64 -28.66
N LYS A 218 2.55 8.66 -28.52
CA LYS A 218 1.70 9.49 -29.38
C LYS A 218 1.93 10.99 -29.16
N GLN A 219 2.04 11.41 -27.90
CA GLN A 219 2.30 12.82 -27.56
C GLN A 219 3.69 13.27 -27.98
N TYR A 220 4.70 12.42 -27.82
CA TYR A 220 6.06 12.65 -28.30
C TYR A 220 6.07 12.92 -29.81
N ARG A 221 5.34 12.11 -30.60
CA ARG A 221 5.26 12.30 -32.06
C ARG A 221 4.49 13.56 -32.46
N GLN A 222 3.55 14.04 -31.64
CA GLN A 222 2.70 15.19 -31.98
C GLN A 222 3.29 16.54 -31.59
N TYR A 223 3.95 16.66 -30.44
CA TYR A 223 4.38 17.96 -29.88
C TYR A 223 5.87 18.28 -30.10
N GLY A 224 6.65 17.38 -30.69
CA GLY A 224 8.09 17.58 -30.86
C GLY A 224 8.86 17.50 -29.52
N SER A 225 10.19 17.65 -29.58
CA SER A 225 11.09 17.42 -28.44
C SER A 225 10.93 18.42 -27.28
N ASP A 226 10.66 19.69 -27.58
CA ASP A 226 10.89 20.77 -26.62
C ASP A 226 9.71 20.93 -25.65
N THR A 227 8.48 20.91 -26.17
CA THR A 227 7.27 20.89 -25.32
C THR A 227 7.14 19.57 -24.58
N TRP A 228 7.60 18.48 -25.19
CA TRP A 228 7.65 17.16 -24.55
C TRP A 228 8.56 17.15 -23.32
N ARG A 229 9.73 17.80 -23.39
CA ARG A 229 10.68 17.84 -22.27
C ARG A 229 10.06 18.43 -21.00
N GLN A 230 9.30 19.52 -21.14
CA GLN A 230 8.60 20.14 -20.00
C GLN A 230 7.46 19.26 -19.47
N LEU A 231 6.67 18.65 -20.36
CA LEU A 231 5.57 17.77 -19.95
C LEU A 231 6.05 16.46 -19.29
N ALA A 232 7.19 15.94 -19.77
CA ALA A 232 7.80 14.72 -19.26
C ALA A 232 8.35 14.89 -17.84
N GLN A 233 8.92 16.05 -17.53
CA GLN A 233 9.46 16.36 -16.21
C GLN A 233 8.39 16.32 -15.11
N ASP A 234 7.19 16.82 -15.38
CA ASP A 234 6.15 16.94 -14.33
C ASP A 234 5.29 15.68 -14.14
N GLY A 235 4.93 15.00 -15.24
CA GLY A 235 3.94 13.91 -15.21
C GLY A 235 4.55 12.53 -15.30
N ILE A 236 5.44 12.34 -16.28
CA ILE A 236 5.92 11.02 -16.70
C ILE A 236 6.91 10.46 -15.69
N GLN A 237 7.82 11.29 -15.17
CA GLN A 237 8.76 10.86 -14.14
C GLN A 237 8.05 10.25 -12.93
N THR A 238 6.92 10.83 -12.49
CA THR A 238 6.18 10.28 -11.34
C THR A 238 5.55 8.92 -11.62
N VAL A 239 5.07 8.71 -12.84
CA VAL A 239 4.42 7.45 -13.24
C VAL A 239 5.47 6.37 -13.50
N VAL A 240 6.58 6.73 -14.15
CA VAL A 240 7.71 5.83 -14.38
C VAL A 240 8.39 5.46 -13.07
N LEU A 241 8.61 6.40 -12.16
CA LEU A 241 9.14 6.10 -10.83
C LEU A 241 8.21 5.15 -10.06
N ALA A 242 6.90 5.40 -10.10
CA ALA A 242 5.91 4.49 -9.52
C ALA A 242 6.00 3.08 -10.09
N LEU A 243 6.17 2.97 -11.41
CA LEU A 243 6.35 1.70 -12.09
C LEU A 243 7.62 0.98 -11.64
N LEU A 244 8.75 1.69 -11.66
CA LEU A 244 10.04 1.14 -11.30
C LEU A 244 10.04 0.68 -9.85
N CYS A 245 9.43 1.44 -8.94
CA CYS A 245 9.23 1.01 -7.54
C CYS A 245 8.43 -0.29 -7.48
N ASN A 246 7.31 -0.40 -8.20
CA ASN A 246 6.48 -1.61 -8.21
C ASN A 246 7.24 -2.83 -8.81
N ILE A 247 8.00 -2.62 -9.90
CA ILE A 247 8.80 -3.68 -10.53
C ILE A 247 9.91 -4.12 -9.58
N PHE A 248 10.67 -3.16 -9.04
CA PHE A 248 11.77 -3.42 -8.11
C PHE A 248 11.27 -4.17 -6.87
N TYR A 249 10.14 -3.75 -6.31
CA TYR A 249 9.48 -4.43 -5.21
C TYR A 249 9.04 -5.85 -5.58
N GLY A 250 8.45 -6.04 -6.76
CA GLY A 250 8.10 -7.36 -7.27
C GLY A 250 9.32 -8.28 -7.40
N VAL A 251 10.45 -7.76 -7.90
CA VAL A 251 11.72 -8.50 -7.98
C VAL A 251 12.23 -8.86 -6.58
N LEU A 252 12.22 -7.93 -5.63
CA LEU A 252 12.63 -8.20 -4.25
C LEU A 252 11.78 -9.26 -3.56
N ILE A 253 10.47 -9.25 -3.80
CA ILE A 253 9.55 -10.28 -3.29
C ILE A 253 9.88 -11.64 -3.87
N VAL A 254 10.16 -11.73 -5.17
CA VAL A 254 10.45 -13.00 -5.84
C VAL A 254 11.81 -13.55 -5.43
N LEU A 255 12.82 -12.68 -5.33
CA LEU A 255 14.19 -13.11 -5.00
C LEU A 255 14.39 -13.46 -3.52
N GLN A 256 13.52 -12.96 -2.62
CA GLN A 256 13.59 -13.19 -1.18
C GLN A 256 15.03 -13.22 -0.62
N PRO A 257 15.79 -12.12 -0.77
CA PRO A 257 17.17 -12.08 -0.32
C PRO A 257 17.26 -12.48 1.17
N PRO A 258 18.15 -13.43 1.53
CA PRO A 258 18.23 -13.95 2.89
C PRO A 258 18.58 -12.83 3.87
N GLY A 259 17.84 -12.78 4.98
CA GLY A 259 18.05 -11.78 6.04
C GLY A 259 17.29 -10.47 5.88
N LEU A 260 16.62 -10.21 4.75
CA LEU A 260 15.74 -9.06 4.61
C LEU A 260 14.33 -9.38 5.13
N ASN A 261 13.98 -8.72 6.21
CA ASN A 261 12.65 -8.80 6.79
C ASN A 261 11.65 -8.10 5.86
N THR A 262 10.74 -8.89 5.29
CA THR A 262 9.76 -8.43 4.30
C THR A 262 8.88 -7.28 4.77
N ASP A 263 8.74 -7.10 6.08
CA ASP A 263 7.98 -6.01 6.67
C ASP A 263 8.58 -4.65 6.31
N HIS A 264 9.91 -4.58 6.13
CA HIS A 264 10.59 -3.37 5.66
C HIS A 264 10.20 -3.02 4.22
N PHE A 265 9.87 -4.02 3.39
CA PHE A 265 9.44 -3.76 2.03
C PHE A 265 8.07 -3.05 2.02
N PHE A 266 7.15 -3.40 2.92
CA PHE A 266 5.87 -2.68 3.07
C PHE A 266 6.08 -1.21 3.44
N ILE A 267 7.06 -0.93 4.32
CA ILE A 267 7.44 0.45 4.68
C ILE A 267 7.94 1.20 3.44
N MET A 268 8.79 0.56 2.63
CA MET A 268 9.31 1.18 1.42
C MET A 268 8.23 1.48 0.39
N ASP A 269 7.27 0.57 0.15
CA ASP A 269 6.16 0.87 -0.77
C ASP A 269 5.29 2.01 -0.24
N CYS A 270 4.98 2.01 1.06
CA CYS A 270 4.24 3.09 1.71
C CYS A 270 4.97 4.43 1.57
N HIS A 271 6.31 4.44 1.73
CA HIS A 271 7.11 5.64 1.56
C HIS A 271 7.13 6.13 0.10
N CYS A 272 7.26 5.21 -0.85
CA CYS A 272 7.16 5.51 -2.28
C CYS A 272 5.78 6.08 -2.63
N GLN A 273 4.71 5.58 -2.00
CA GLN A 273 3.35 6.06 -2.20
C GLN A 273 3.11 7.45 -1.61
N SER A 274 3.67 7.72 -0.43
CA SER A 274 3.67 9.05 0.18
C SER A 274 4.37 10.09 -0.73
N MET A 275 5.53 9.75 -1.28
CA MET A 275 6.23 10.62 -2.23
C MET A 275 5.42 10.88 -3.50
N ARG A 276 4.75 9.85 -4.04
CA ARG A 276 3.84 9.98 -5.20
C ARG A 276 2.71 10.98 -4.92
N ASN A 277 2.13 10.96 -3.72
CA ASN A 277 1.05 11.86 -3.35
C ASN A 277 1.52 13.32 -3.21
N LYS A 278 2.69 13.53 -2.58
CA LYS A 278 3.29 14.86 -2.43
C LYS A 278 3.57 15.50 -3.80
N GLN A 279 4.16 14.74 -4.73
CA GLN A 279 4.52 15.24 -6.06
C GLN A 279 3.28 15.57 -6.92
N ARG A 280 2.21 14.77 -6.79
CA ARG A 280 0.92 15.05 -7.46
C ARG A 280 0.27 16.35 -6.97
N GLN A 281 0.34 16.64 -5.67
CA GLN A 281 -0.21 17.88 -5.11
C GLN A 281 0.55 19.10 -5.62
N THR A 282 1.88 19.04 -5.64
CA THR A 282 2.72 20.13 -6.16
C THR A 282 2.38 20.43 -7.62
N SER A 283 2.27 19.40 -8.47
CA SER A 283 1.91 19.60 -9.88
C SER A 283 0.51 20.21 -10.07
N SER A 284 -0.47 19.80 -9.26
CA SER A 284 -1.81 20.41 -9.33
C SER A 284 -1.84 21.85 -8.84
N TYR A 285 -1.02 22.21 -7.85
CA TYR A 285 -0.91 23.57 -7.36
C TYR A 285 -0.26 24.47 -8.42
N ILE A 286 0.88 24.03 -8.98
CA ILE A 286 1.59 24.74 -10.06
C ILE A 286 0.66 24.97 -11.25
N ARG A 287 -0.10 23.96 -11.69
CA ARG A 287 -1.00 24.12 -12.84
C ARG A 287 -2.10 25.16 -12.61
N LYS A 288 -2.62 25.28 -11.38
CA LYS A 288 -3.60 26.33 -11.04
C LYS A 288 -2.97 27.72 -11.05
N THR A 289 -1.79 27.86 -10.46
CA THR A 289 -1.05 29.14 -10.39
C THR A 289 -0.60 29.59 -11.77
N LEU A 290 -0.09 28.67 -12.59
CA LEU A 290 0.33 28.95 -13.96
C LEU A 290 -0.87 29.28 -14.86
N GLY A 291 -1.98 28.54 -14.71
CA GLY A 291 -3.21 28.79 -15.47
C GLY A 291 -3.84 30.15 -15.17
N SER A 292 -3.81 30.60 -13.90
CA SER A 292 -4.28 31.94 -13.54
C SER A 292 -3.34 33.04 -14.03
N ALA A 293 -2.02 32.82 -13.96
CA ALA A 293 -1.02 33.74 -14.50
C ALA A 293 -1.14 33.89 -16.03
N LEU A 294 -1.26 32.79 -16.77
CA LEU A 294 -1.44 32.81 -18.23
C LEU A 294 -2.74 33.49 -18.64
N LYS A 295 -3.84 33.27 -17.91
CA LYS A 295 -5.09 34.01 -18.16
C LYS A 295 -4.90 35.51 -17.94
N LYS A 296 -4.25 35.93 -16.85
CA LYS A 296 -3.94 37.35 -16.60
C LYS A 296 -3.07 37.95 -17.71
N ALA A 297 -2.01 37.26 -18.11
CA ALA A 297 -1.12 37.70 -19.18
C ALA A 297 -1.87 37.88 -20.52
N LYS A 298 -2.74 36.93 -20.86
CA LYS A 298 -3.57 37.01 -22.09
C LYS A 298 -4.57 38.16 -22.06
N THR A 299 -5.08 38.53 -20.89
CA THR A 299 -5.96 39.70 -20.71
C THR A 299 -5.20 41.01 -20.85
N ILE A 300 -3.96 41.09 -20.34
CA ILE A 300 -3.09 42.27 -20.51
C ILE A 300 -2.72 42.45 -21.98
N PHE A 301 -2.32 41.38 -22.67
CA PHE A 301 -1.95 41.42 -24.07
C PHE A 301 -3.11 41.79 -25.01
N LYS A 302 -4.37 41.54 -24.61
CA LYS A 302 -5.55 41.97 -25.38
C LYS A 302 -5.92 43.45 -25.18
N ARG A 303 -5.34 44.12 -24.19
CA ARG A 303 -5.63 45.54 -23.87
C ARG A 303 -4.53 46.49 -24.33
N ALA A 304 -3.35 45.96 -24.66
CA ALA A 304 -2.28 46.67 -25.35
C ALA A 304 -2.48 46.55 -26.86
#